data_AF-A0AAW1E461-F1
#
_entry.id   AF-A0AAW1E461-F1
#
_cell.length_a   1.000
_cell.length_b   1.000
_cell.length_c   1.000
_cell.angle_alpha   90.00
_cell.angle_beta   90.00
_cell.angle_gamma   90.00
#
_symmetry.space_group_name_H-M   'P 1'
#
loop_
_entity.id
_entity.type
_entity.pdbx_description
1 polymer ?
#
loop_
_entity_poly.entity_id
_entity_poly.type
_entity_poly.pdbx_seq_one_letter_code
_entity_poly.pdbx_strand_id
1 'polypeptide(L)'
;MPLLQTKPHPDGLLQVLDMGCGTSALGPCIYRHSPLPVRVTCADISPIAVRIMQEHVQTKAIQPHNLSSWLEFVELDCTQLHKHYGCSSVDLIVVTPRSIV
;
A
#
# COMPACT_ATOMS: atom_id res chain seq x y z
N MET A 1 20.75 0.31 4.10
CA MET A 1 19.34 -0.10 3.96
C MET A 1 18.56 0.60 5.07
N PRO A 2 17.40 1.22 4.80
CA PRO A 2 16.63 1.83 5.87
C PRO A 2 16.18 0.71 6.82
N LEU A 3 16.53 0.86 8.10
CA LEU A 3 16.11 -0.06 9.15
C LEU A 3 14.62 0.20 9.42
N LEU A 4 13.77 -0.67 8.89
CA LEU A 4 12.41 -0.84 9.37
C LEU A 4 12.48 -1.27 10.84
N GLN A 5 12.21 -0.34 11.75
CA GLN A 5 12.00 -0.69 13.16
C GLN A 5 10.73 -1.52 13.24
N THR A 6 10.89 -2.84 13.23
CA THR A 6 9.82 -3.79 13.50
C THR A 6 9.50 -3.72 14.98
N LYS A 7 8.60 -2.82 15.39
CA LYS A 7 7.88 -3.01 16.64
C LYS A 7 7.04 -4.30 16.47
N PRO A 8 7.05 -5.23 17.44
CA PRO A 8 6.22 -6.41 17.35
C PRO A 8 4.75 -5.99 17.33
N HIS A 9 4.13 -6.07 16.16
CA HIS A 9 2.70 -5.88 15.99
C HIS A 9 2.00 -7.15 16.52
N PRO A 10 0.97 -7.03 17.38
CA PRO A 10 0.40 -8.18 18.10
C PRO A 10 -0.10 -9.33 17.20
N ASP A 11 -0.45 -9.03 15.94
CA ASP A 11 -1.04 -9.98 14.99
C ASP A 11 -0.08 -10.43 13.86
N GLY A 12 1.16 -9.93 13.81
CA GLY A 12 2.13 -10.28 12.76
C GLY A 12 1.79 -9.77 11.34
N LEU A 13 0.69 -9.01 11.17
CA LEU A 13 0.28 -8.35 9.94
C LEU A 13 0.88 -6.94 9.87
N LEU A 14 1.72 -6.69 8.86
CA LEU A 14 2.34 -5.38 8.65
C LEU A 14 1.42 -4.46 7.84
N GLN A 15 1.14 -3.27 8.38
CA GLN A 15 0.37 -2.22 7.72
C GLN A 15 1.30 -1.36 6.85
N VAL A 16 1.10 -1.40 5.53
CA VAL A 16 1.89 -0.68 4.53
C VAL A 16 1.00 0.34 3.82
N LEU A 17 1.44 1.60 3.79
CA LEU A 17 0.79 2.66 3.03
C LEU A 17 1.69 3.11 1.87
N ASP A 18 1.22 2.92 0.63
CA ASP A 18 1.83 3.47 -0.59
C ASP A 18 1.13 4.78 -0.94
N MET A 19 1.76 5.90 -0.58
CA MET A 19 1.23 7.25 -0.76
C MET A 19 1.55 7.81 -2.15
N GLY A 20 0.52 8.35 -2.81
CA GLY A 20 0.65 8.89 -4.16
C GLY A 20 0.92 7.78 -5.18
N CYS A 21 0.25 6.64 -5.01
CA CYS A 21 0.58 5.43 -5.75
C CYS A 21 0.39 5.56 -7.27
N GLY A 22 -0.44 6.49 -7.74
CA GLY A 22 -0.79 6.64 -9.15
C GLY A 22 -1.16 5.30 -9.78
N THR A 23 -0.49 4.96 -10.88
CA THR A 23 -0.56 3.62 -11.50
C THR A 23 0.72 2.80 -11.28
N SER A 24 1.42 3.06 -10.18
CA SER A 24 2.65 2.35 -9.81
C SER A 24 2.36 0.89 -9.49
N ALA A 25 3.32 0.02 -9.84
CA ALA A 25 3.29 -1.38 -9.44
C ALA A 25 3.89 -1.61 -8.05
N LEU A 26 4.32 -0.57 -7.33
CA LEU A 26 5.05 -0.72 -6.06
C LEU A 26 4.24 -1.43 -4.98
N GLY A 27 3.07 -0.90 -4.60
CA GLY A 27 2.15 -1.59 -3.69
C GLY A 27 1.80 -3.03 -4.09
N PRO A 28 1.36 -3.28 -5.35
CA PRO A 28 1.17 -4.64 -5.87
C PRO A 28 2.40 -5.54 -5.76
N CYS A 29 3.60 -5.01 -5.98
CA CYS A 29 4.84 -5.76 -5.85
C CYS A 29 5.14 -6.11 -4.39
N ILE A 30 4.86 -5.24 -3.43
CA ILE A 30 4.97 -5.55 -2.00
C ILE A 30 4.02 -6.70 -1.64
N TYR A 31 2.75 -6.57 -2.03
CA TYR A 31 1.73 -7.61 -1.83
C TYR A 31 2.12 -8.96 -2.45
N ARG A 32 2.65 -8.94 -3.68
CA ARG A 32 3.00 -10.14 -4.44
C ARG A 32 4.27 -10.85 -3.95
N HIS A 33 5.21 -10.14 -3.32
CA HIS A 33 6.53 -10.69 -3.01
C HIS A 33 6.87 -10.70 -1.51
N SER A 34 6.09 -10.06 -0.64
CA SER A 34 6.35 -10.06 0.79
C SER A 34 6.16 -11.46 1.40
N PRO A 35 7.17 -12.06 2.04
CA PRO A 35 7.01 -13.34 2.72
C PRO A 35 6.16 -13.21 4.01
N LEU A 36 6.11 -12.01 4.58
CA LEU A 36 5.31 -11.70 5.77
C LEU A 36 3.89 -11.29 5.37
N PRO A 37 2.87 -11.56 6.21
CA PRO A 37 1.53 -11.01 6.02
C PRO A 37 1.60 -9.49 5.96
N VAL A 38 1.07 -8.91 4.89
CA VAL A 38 1.01 -7.46 4.69
C VAL A 38 -0.39 -7.00 4.33
N ARG A 39 -0.84 -5.89 4.91
CA ARG A 39 -1.97 -5.12 4.38
C ARG A 39 -1.42 -3.91 3.67
N VAL A 40 -1.51 -3.91 2.35
CA VAL A 40 -1.01 -2.83 1.51
C VAL A 40 -2.18 -1.94 1.08
N THR A 41 -2.22 -0.72 1.59
CA THR A 41 -3.15 0.32 1.15
C THR A 41 -2.43 1.23 0.16
N CYS A 42 -2.86 1.20 -1.10
CA CYS A 42 -2.38 2.08 -2.14
C CYS A 42 -3.30 3.30 -2.23
N ALA A 43 -2.79 4.47 -1.87
CA ALA A 43 -3.56 5.70 -1.76
C ALA A 43 -3.15 6.69 -2.86
N ASP A 44 -4.13 7.18 -3.61
CA ASP A 44 -3.94 8.31 -4.54
C ASP A 44 -5.13 9.27 -4.47
N ILE A 45 -4.88 10.55 -4.73
CA ILE A 45 -5.95 11.56 -4.79
C ILE A 45 -6.76 11.45 -6.09
N SER A 46 -6.22 10.78 -7.12
CA SER A 46 -6.88 10.58 -8.41
C SER A 46 -7.80 9.36 -8.37
N PRO A 47 -9.14 9.53 -8.40
CA PRO A 47 -10.07 8.40 -8.51
C PRO A 47 -9.86 7.59 -9.79
N ILE A 48 -9.36 8.22 -10.85
CA ILE A 48 -9.06 7.57 -12.13
C ILE A 48 -7.91 6.58 -11.96
N ALA A 49 -6.83 6.98 -11.28
CA ALA A 49 -5.69 6.10 -11.03
C ALA A 49 -6.09 4.90 -10.16
N VAL A 50 -6.87 5.14 -9.10
CA VAL A 50 -7.41 4.10 -8.22
C VAL A 50 -8.22 3.07 -9.03
N ARG A 51 -9.16 3.54 -9.86
CA ARG A 51 -9.97 2.64 -10.69
C ARG A 51 -9.14 1.80 -11.66
N ILE A 52 -8.22 2.44 -12.38
CA ILE A 52 -7.30 1.75 -13.31
C ILE A 52 -6.56 0.64 -12.58
N MET A 53 -6.06 0.90 -11.38
CA MET A 53 -5.31 -0.09 -10.62
C MET A 53 -6.18 -1.22 -10.05
N GLN A 54 -7.40 -0.93 -9.60
CA GLN A 54 -8.36 -1.96 -9.20
C GLN A 54 -8.67 -2.91 -10.35
N GLU A 55 -8.98 -2.36 -11.54
CA GLU A 55 -9.21 -3.13 -12.76
C GLU A 55 -7.95 -3.93 -13.17
N HIS A 56 -6.76 -3.33 -13.05
CA HIS A 56 -5.49 -3.97 -13.37
C HIS A 56 -5.21 -5.19 -12.50
N VAL A 57 -5.39 -5.07 -11.19
CA VAL A 57 -5.15 -6.15 -10.22
C VAL A 57 -6.14 -7.29 -10.42
N GLN A 58 -7.42 -6.96 -10.66
CA GLN A 58 -8.45 -7.94 -10.97
C GLN A 58 -8.15 -8.68 -12.27
N THR A 59 -7.86 -7.94 -13.35
CA THR A 59 -7.59 -8.52 -14.68
C THR A 59 -6.35 -9.42 -14.68
N LYS A 60 -5.29 -9.04 -13.96
CA LYS A 60 -4.07 -9.84 -13.87
C LYS A 60 -4.11 -10.93 -12.81
N ALA A 61 -5.19 -11.01 -12.03
CA ALA A 61 -5.35 -11.92 -10.91
C ALA A 61 -4.09 -11.97 -10.02
N ILE A 62 -3.58 -10.79 -9.63
CA ILE A 62 -2.36 -10.72 -8.82
C ILE A 62 -2.61 -11.43 -7.50
N GLN A 63 -1.81 -12.46 -7.21
CA GLN A 63 -1.88 -13.23 -5.98
C GLN A 63 -0.83 -12.75 -4.98
N PRO A 64 -1.13 -12.82 -3.67
CA PRO A 64 -0.13 -12.53 -2.66
C PRO A 64 0.89 -13.67 -2.56
N HIS A 65 2.07 -13.37 -2.05
CA HIS A 65 3.00 -14.42 -1.62
C HIS A 65 2.50 -15.12 -0.35
N ASN A 66 1.95 -14.33 0.59
CA ASN A 66 1.38 -14.83 1.83
C ASN A 66 -0.14 -14.67 1.82
N LEU A 67 -0.88 -15.77 1.96
CA LEU A 67 -2.36 -15.79 1.82
C LEU A 67 -3.11 -14.93 2.85
N SER A 68 -2.46 -14.56 3.95
CA SER A 68 -3.01 -13.62 4.94
C SER A 68 -2.81 -12.15 4.55
N SER A 69 -2.25 -11.88 3.37
CA SER A 69 -2.02 -10.52 2.88
C SER A 69 -3.25 -9.94 2.20
N TRP A 70 -3.37 -8.62 2.24
CA TRP A 70 -4.45 -7.86 1.62
C TRP A 70 -3.88 -6.70 0.79
N LEU A 71 -4.53 -6.40 -0.34
CA LEU A 71 -4.20 -5.27 -1.21
C LEU A 71 -5.48 -4.49 -1.49
N GLU A 72 -5.45 -3.18 -1.24
CA GLU A 72 -6.54 -2.28 -1.57
C GLU A 72 -6.03 -0.99 -2.21
N PHE A 73 -6.87 -0.40 -3.06
CA PHE A 73 -6.65 0.92 -3.64
C PHE A 73 -7.75 1.85 -3.17
N VAL A 74 -7.36 3.01 -2.63
CA VAL A 74 -8.27 3.95 -1.99
C VAL A 74 -8.02 5.36 -2.54
N GLU A 75 -9.11 6.04 -2.89
CA GLU A 75 -9.06 7.47 -3.17
C GLU A 75 -8.85 8.22 -1.84
N LEU A 76 -7.72 8.88 -1.69
CA LEU A 76 -7.34 9.52 -0.44
C LEU A 76 -6.46 10.76 -0.67
N ASP A 77 -6.89 11.88 -0.09
CA ASP A 77 -6.03 13.05 0.08
C ASP A 77 -5.00 12.77 1.18
N CYS A 78 -3.80 12.40 0.76
CA CYS A 78 -2.67 12.10 1.61
C CYS A 78 -2.19 13.30 2.46
N THR A 79 -2.66 14.53 2.21
CA THR A 79 -2.41 15.68 3.11
C THR A 79 -3.23 15.61 4.39
N GLN A 80 -4.30 14.79 4.39
CA GLN A 80 -5.24 14.63 5.51
C GLN A 80 -5.10 13.29 6.24
N LEU A 81 -3.95 12.60 6.12
CA LEU A 81 -3.73 11.28 6.71
C LEU A 81 -4.09 11.17 8.19
N HIS A 82 -3.87 12.22 8.97
CA HIS A 82 -4.19 12.26 10.40
C HIS A 82 -5.70 12.04 10.71
N LYS A 83 -6.58 12.25 9.73
CA LYS A 83 -8.02 11.98 9.86
C LYS A 83 -8.37 10.51 9.60
N HIS A 84 -7.50 9.78 8.92
CA HIS A 84 -7.72 8.41 8.44
C HIS A 84 -6.90 7.37 9.20
N TYR A 85 -5.75 7.76 9.74
CA TYR A 85 -4.81 6.89 10.43
C TYR A 85 -4.50 7.43 11.83
N GLY A 86 -4.55 6.53 12.81
CA GLY A 86 -4.16 6.82 14.18
C GLY A 86 -2.65 6.81 14.36
N CYS A 87 -2.19 7.20 15.55
CA CYS A 87 -0.78 7.09 15.90
C CYS A 87 -0.34 5.61 15.87
N SER A 88 0.80 5.31 15.23
CA SER A 88 1.35 3.95 15.11
C SER A 88 0.44 2.93 14.41
N SER A 89 -0.54 3.36 13.60
CA SER A 89 -1.42 2.44 12.86
C SER A 89 -0.82 1.98 11.52
N VAL A 90 0.34 2.51 11.11
CA VAL A 90 1.06 2.14 9.89
C VAL A 90 2.49 1.78 10.28
N ASP A 91 2.96 0.62 9.85
CA ASP A 91 4.32 0.13 10.13
C ASP A 91 5.32 0.60 9.07
N LEU A 92 4.88 0.79 7.82
CA LEU A 92 5.71 1.29 6.71
C LEU A 92 4.93 2.27 5.83
N ILE A 93 5.51 3.45 5.62
CA ILE A 93 5.05 4.41 4.61
C ILE A 93 6.05 4.43 3.46
N VAL A 94 5.54 4.19 2.25
CA VAL A 94 6.29 4.34 1.00
C VAL A 94 5.69 5.52 0.25
N VAL A 95 6.55 6.42 -0.21
CA VAL A 95 6.12 7.60 -0.96
C VAL A 95 6.60 7.43 -2.39
N THR A 96 5.66 7.32 -3.33
CA THR A 96 5.95 7.23 -4.76
C THR A 96 5.85 8.63 -5.36
N PRO A 97 6.98 9.33 -5.64
CA PRO A 97 6.93 10.65 -6.24
C PRO A 97 6.37 10.56 -7.66
N ARG A 98 5.61 11.59 -8.09
CA ARG A 98 5.30 11.75 -9.52
C ARG A 98 6.62 11.96 -10.27
N SER A 99 6.91 11.11 -11.24
CA SER A 99 7.95 11.40 -12.22
C SER A 99 7.58 12.72 -12.90
N ILE A 100 8.36 13.77 -12.61
CA ILE A 100 8.29 15.01 -13.39
C ILE A 100 8.84 14.63 -14.76
N VAL A 101 7.94 14.54 -15.74
CA VAL A 101 8.30 14.43 -17.16
C VAL A 101 8.36 15.84 -17.74
#